data_AF-D3BNP3-F1
#
_entry.id   AF-D3BNP3-F1
#
_cell.length_a   1.000
_cell.length_b   1.000
_cell.length_c   1.000
_cell.angle_alpha   90.00
_cell.angle_beta   90.00
_cell.angle_gamma   90.00
#
_symmetry.space_group_name_H-M   'P 1'
#
loop_
_entity.id
_entity.type
_entity.pdbx_description
1 polymer ?
#
loop_
_entity_poly.entity_id
_entity_poly.type
_entity_poly.pdbx_seq_one_letter_code
_entity_poly.pdbx_strand_id
1 'polypeptide(L)'
;MNKLFIVTLFCALFVVASTNASAASDLGDLVLGVVEGLEFTVSSHAKQCIRDTKHTVTAIKDGLEDIDHGFSKKSVHDVADGLKDFGGALIVIPEIYEECGISKFVSEIKTLASRLKSGEAGVIDVVLRELINIFHNRHDLTSYFKDAIADEKKGSYTDCGINVGKIIGVLLRD
;
A
#
# COMPACT_ATOMS: atom_id res chain seq x y z
N MET A 1 -4.84 37.92 -41.65
CA MET A 1 -4.37 36.52 -41.69
C MET A 1 -2.94 36.49 -41.15
N ASN A 2 -2.51 35.73 -40.14
CA ASN A 2 -3.16 35.02 -39.05
C ASN A 2 -2.02 34.77 -38.03
N LYS A 3 -1.83 35.65 -37.04
CA LYS A 3 -0.83 35.46 -35.96
C LYS A 3 -1.32 34.49 -34.86
N LEU A 4 -2.40 33.75 -35.13
CA LEU A 4 -3.15 32.97 -34.15
C LEU A 4 -2.81 31.47 -34.13
N PHE A 5 -1.89 31.00 -34.99
CA PHE A 5 -1.60 29.57 -35.13
C PHE A 5 -0.35 29.06 -34.39
N ILE A 6 0.48 29.95 -33.81
CA ILE A 6 1.73 29.53 -33.14
C ILE A 6 1.52 29.22 -31.65
N VAL A 7 0.44 29.70 -31.04
CA VAL A 7 0.23 29.56 -29.57
C VAL A 7 -0.41 28.23 -29.18
N THR A 8 -1.11 27.55 -30.09
CA THR A 8 -1.88 26.34 -29.76
C THR A 8 -1.07 25.04 -29.74
N LEU A 9 0.17 25.02 -30.23
CA LEU A 9 0.97 23.79 -30.30
C LEU A 9 1.86 23.54 -29.07
N PHE A 10 2.05 24.54 -28.19
CA PHE A 10 2.95 24.42 -27.04
C PHE A 10 2.28 23.88 -25.76
N CYS A 11 0.94 23.81 -25.69
CA CYS A 11 0.24 23.32 -24.49
C CYS A 11 0.10 21.78 -24.40
N ALA A 12 0.32 21.04 -25.49
CA ALA A 12 0.12 19.59 -25.50
C ALA A 12 1.36 18.77 -25.05
N LEU A 13 2.54 19.40 -24.93
CA LEU A 13 3.78 18.69 -24.62
C LEU A 13 4.21 18.74 -23.14
N PHE A 14 3.55 19.55 -22.30
CA PHE A 14 3.91 19.69 -20.89
C PHE A 14 3.09 18.80 -19.92
N VAL A 15 2.06 18.10 -20.40
CA VAL A 15 1.15 17.34 -19.51
C VAL A 15 1.65 15.92 -19.18
N VAL A 16 2.63 15.39 -19.92
CA VAL A 16 3.02 13.97 -19.81
C VAL A 16 4.18 13.72 -18.83
N ALA A 17 4.87 14.76 -18.33
CA ALA A 17 6.02 14.59 -17.45
C ALA A 17 5.67 14.52 -15.94
N SER A 18 4.45 14.89 -15.55
CA SER A 18 4.10 15.10 -14.14
C SER A 18 3.53 13.88 -13.41
N THR A 19 3.03 12.88 -14.15
CA THR A 19 2.34 11.72 -13.54
C THR A 19 3.31 10.73 -12.88
N ASN A 20 4.53 10.60 -13.41
CA ASN A 20 5.53 9.67 -12.87
C ASN A 20 6.19 10.20 -11.59
N ALA A 21 6.38 11.52 -11.49
CA ALA A 21 6.95 12.14 -10.31
C ALA A 21 6.00 12.03 -9.10
N SER A 22 4.69 12.21 -9.32
CA SER A 22 3.70 12.06 -8.25
C SER A 22 3.57 10.61 -7.78
N ALA A 23 3.48 9.64 -8.70
CA ALA A 23 3.32 8.22 -8.32
C ALA A 23 4.51 7.64 -7.54
N ALA A 24 5.73 8.14 -7.81
CA ALA A 24 6.94 7.78 -7.08
C ALA A 24 6.98 8.42 -5.68
N SER A 25 6.63 9.71 -5.57
CA SER A 25 6.52 10.38 -4.26
C SER A 25 5.43 9.75 -3.39
N ASP A 26 4.33 9.34 -4.00
CA ASP A 26 3.19 8.69 -3.32
C ASP A 26 3.62 7.38 -2.63
N LEU A 27 4.42 6.55 -3.32
CA LEU A 27 4.95 5.33 -2.72
C LEU A 27 5.97 5.62 -1.61
N GLY A 28 6.83 6.62 -1.80
CA GLY A 28 7.78 7.03 -0.76
C GLY A 28 7.07 7.44 0.55
N ASP A 29 6.00 8.23 0.43
CA ASP A 29 5.17 8.61 1.57
C ASP A 29 4.44 7.42 2.19
N LEU A 30 3.92 6.49 1.36
CA LEU A 30 3.33 5.25 1.85
C LEU A 30 4.33 4.41 2.65
N VAL A 31 5.51 4.18 2.12
CA VAL A 31 6.53 3.35 2.78
C VAL A 31 7.03 3.99 4.08
N LEU A 32 7.13 5.33 4.13
CA LEU A 32 7.41 6.03 5.39
C LEU A 32 6.26 5.91 6.39
N GLY A 33 5.01 5.95 5.93
CA GLY A 33 3.86 5.64 6.76
C GLY A 33 3.93 4.23 7.33
N VAL A 34 4.36 3.23 6.54
CA VAL A 34 4.54 1.85 7.01
C VAL A 34 5.57 1.76 8.13
N VAL A 35 6.67 2.51 8.02
CA VAL A 35 7.67 2.61 9.11
C VAL A 35 7.04 3.09 10.42
N GLU A 36 6.19 4.12 10.34
CA GLU A 36 5.46 4.66 11.48
C GLU A 36 4.41 3.68 12.03
N GLY A 37 3.64 3.03 11.16
CA GLY A 37 2.64 2.03 11.54
C GLY A 37 3.23 0.77 12.19
N LEU A 38 4.48 0.41 11.83
CA LEU A 38 5.27 -0.66 12.46
C LEU A 38 6.04 -0.19 13.70
N GLU A 39 5.88 1.08 14.10
CA GLU A 39 6.46 1.67 15.31
C GLU A 39 7.98 1.52 15.40
N PHE A 40 8.69 1.75 14.29
CA PHE A 40 10.16 1.79 14.32
C PHE A 40 10.73 3.02 13.65
N THR A 41 12.00 3.29 13.91
CA THR A 41 12.70 4.47 13.39
C THR A 41 13.75 4.07 12.36
N VAL A 42 13.86 4.85 11.30
CA VAL A 42 14.91 4.74 10.30
C VAL A 42 15.79 5.99 10.30
N SER A 43 17.04 5.85 9.82
CA SER A 43 17.98 6.98 9.73
C SER A 43 17.50 8.04 8.75
N SER A 44 17.97 9.28 8.88
CA SER A 44 17.63 10.35 7.92
C SER A 44 18.04 10.01 6.49
N HIS A 45 19.14 9.27 6.32
CA HIS A 45 19.59 8.80 5.00
C HIS A 45 18.58 7.80 4.40
N ALA A 46 18.12 6.84 5.19
CA ALA A 46 17.11 5.88 4.75
C ALA A 46 15.77 6.56 4.44
N LYS A 47 15.35 7.57 5.22
CA LYS A 47 14.14 8.37 4.91
C LYS A 47 14.25 9.04 3.54
N GLN A 48 15.39 9.66 3.24
CA GLN A 48 15.61 10.32 1.96
C GLN A 48 15.61 9.29 0.82
N CYS A 49 16.30 8.17 1.00
CA CYS A 49 16.30 7.08 0.02
C CYS A 49 14.89 6.57 -0.29
N ILE A 50 14.04 6.36 0.74
CA ILE A 50 12.65 5.94 0.55
C ILE A 50 11.87 6.98 -0.26
N ARG A 51 12.04 8.28 0.02
CA ARG A 51 11.37 9.36 -0.72
C ARG A 51 11.79 9.42 -2.19
N ASP A 52 13.02 9.05 -2.47
CA ASP A 52 13.61 9.06 -3.82
C ASP A 52 13.40 7.74 -4.58
N THR A 53 12.58 6.83 -4.03
CA THR A 53 12.22 5.57 -4.68
C THR A 53 11.58 5.82 -6.05
N LYS A 54 11.85 4.92 -7.00
CA LYS A 54 11.28 4.97 -8.37
C LYS A 54 10.15 3.97 -8.59
N HIS A 55 9.87 3.17 -7.57
CA HIS A 55 8.76 2.22 -7.55
C HIS A 55 7.43 3.00 -7.52
N THR A 56 6.33 2.36 -7.91
CA THR A 56 5.00 3.01 -7.96
C THR A 56 4.02 2.38 -6.99
N VAL A 57 3.08 3.19 -6.50
CA VAL A 57 2.09 2.76 -5.50
C VAL A 57 0.96 1.88 -6.08
N THR A 58 0.84 1.78 -7.41
CA THR A 58 -0.30 1.18 -8.12
C THR A 58 -0.70 -0.21 -7.60
N ALA A 59 0.25 -1.13 -7.44
CA ALA A 59 -0.07 -2.50 -7.02
C ALA A 59 -0.70 -2.56 -5.61
N ILE A 60 -0.29 -1.67 -4.71
CA ILE A 60 -0.88 -1.58 -3.36
C ILE A 60 -2.29 -1.02 -3.44
N LYS A 61 -2.51 -0.02 -4.30
CA LYS A 61 -3.84 0.57 -4.54
C LYS A 61 -4.81 -0.48 -5.07
N ASP A 62 -4.41 -1.20 -6.12
CA ASP A 62 -5.23 -2.22 -6.76
C ASP A 62 -5.65 -3.29 -5.73
N GLY A 63 -4.71 -3.78 -4.92
CA GLY A 63 -5.02 -4.75 -3.85
C GLY A 63 -5.98 -4.21 -2.78
N LEU A 64 -5.86 -2.93 -2.39
CA LEU A 64 -6.80 -2.29 -1.46
C LEU A 64 -8.18 -2.09 -2.09
N GLU A 65 -8.25 -1.74 -3.38
CA GLU A 65 -9.51 -1.61 -4.13
C GLU A 65 -10.25 -2.95 -4.25
N ASP A 66 -9.53 -4.04 -4.50
CA ASP A 66 -10.13 -5.39 -4.58
C ASP A 66 -10.72 -5.84 -3.23
N ILE A 67 -10.03 -5.52 -2.13
CA ILE A 67 -10.55 -5.75 -0.77
C ILE A 67 -11.80 -4.91 -0.50
N ASP A 68 -11.80 -3.62 -0.88
CA ASP A 68 -12.96 -2.74 -0.74
C ASP A 68 -14.18 -3.23 -1.52
N HIS A 69 -13.93 -3.69 -2.75
CA HIS A 69 -14.94 -4.28 -3.60
C HIS A 69 -15.53 -5.55 -2.96
N GLY A 70 -14.68 -6.42 -2.39
CA GLY A 70 -15.12 -7.59 -1.64
C GLY A 70 -15.97 -7.25 -0.41
N PHE A 71 -15.59 -6.23 0.36
CA PHE A 71 -16.40 -5.73 1.47
C PHE A 71 -17.75 -5.20 0.99
N SER A 72 -17.76 -4.41 -0.08
CA SER A 72 -18.97 -3.82 -0.66
C SER A 72 -19.95 -4.87 -1.16
N LYS A 73 -19.43 -5.95 -1.77
CA LYS A 73 -20.24 -7.09 -2.23
C LYS A 73 -20.56 -8.12 -1.16
N LYS A 74 -19.97 -7.99 0.04
CA LYS A 74 -20.03 -9.02 1.11
C LYS A 74 -19.56 -10.39 0.59
N SER A 75 -18.58 -10.40 -0.32
CA SER A 75 -18.03 -11.61 -0.93
C SER A 75 -16.72 -11.98 -0.22
N VAL A 76 -16.74 -13.06 0.55
CA VAL A 76 -15.53 -13.60 1.22
C VAL A 76 -14.48 -14.01 0.20
N HIS A 77 -14.92 -14.51 -0.96
CA HIS A 77 -14.03 -14.88 -2.05
C HIS A 77 -13.29 -13.66 -2.62
N ASP A 78 -14.00 -12.58 -2.90
CA ASP A 78 -13.42 -11.34 -3.44
C ASP A 78 -12.47 -10.70 -2.41
N VAL A 79 -12.81 -10.73 -1.12
CA VAL A 79 -11.90 -10.28 -0.05
C VAL A 79 -10.64 -11.16 0.00
N ALA A 80 -10.78 -12.47 -0.11
CA ALA A 80 -9.64 -13.39 -0.10
C ALA A 80 -8.72 -13.19 -1.30
N ASP A 81 -9.27 -12.89 -2.48
CA ASP A 81 -8.47 -12.61 -3.67
C ASP A 81 -7.78 -11.25 -3.55
N GLY A 82 -8.49 -10.20 -3.10
CA GLY A 82 -7.87 -8.91 -2.80
C GLY A 82 -6.74 -9.01 -1.75
N LEU A 83 -6.86 -9.90 -0.76
CA LEU A 83 -5.77 -10.16 0.20
C LEU A 83 -4.55 -10.82 -0.44
N LYS A 84 -4.73 -11.68 -1.45
CA LYS A 84 -3.61 -12.27 -2.20
C LYS A 84 -2.90 -11.21 -3.03
N ASP A 85 -3.67 -10.35 -3.69
CA ASP A 85 -3.13 -9.27 -4.52
C ASP A 85 -2.42 -8.23 -3.66
N PHE A 86 -3.04 -7.82 -2.55
CA PHE A 86 -2.41 -7.01 -1.52
C PHE A 86 -1.12 -7.64 -1.00
N GLY A 87 -1.14 -8.93 -0.65
CA GLY A 87 0.05 -9.68 -0.24
C GLY A 87 1.16 -9.67 -1.29
N GLY A 88 0.81 -9.81 -2.57
CA GLY A 88 1.74 -9.70 -3.68
C GLY A 88 2.35 -8.31 -3.80
N ALA A 89 1.55 -7.25 -3.58
CA ALA A 89 2.01 -5.87 -3.63
C ALA A 89 2.92 -5.49 -2.46
N LEU A 90 2.74 -6.11 -1.27
CA LEU A 90 3.57 -5.84 -0.10
C LEU A 90 5.06 -6.13 -0.30
N ILE A 91 5.45 -6.90 -1.33
CA ILE A 91 6.86 -7.22 -1.60
C ILE A 91 7.71 -6.01 -1.95
N VAL A 92 7.09 -4.92 -2.46
CA VAL A 92 7.80 -3.69 -2.80
C VAL A 92 8.38 -2.99 -1.57
N ILE A 93 7.76 -3.17 -0.40
CA ILE A 93 8.21 -2.55 0.86
C ILE A 93 9.58 -3.09 1.30
N PRO A 94 9.78 -4.42 1.47
CA PRO A 94 11.07 -4.96 1.86
C PRO A 94 12.13 -4.77 0.77
N GLU A 95 11.76 -4.71 -0.51
CA GLU A 95 12.69 -4.34 -1.60
C GLU A 95 13.24 -2.91 -1.40
N ILE A 96 12.36 -1.93 -1.15
CA ILE A 96 12.77 -0.55 -0.85
C ILE A 96 13.59 -0.48 0.44
N TYR A 97 13.23 -1.26 1.47
CA TYR A 97 14.01 -1.32 2.70
C TYR A 97 15.44 -1.81 2.43
N GLU A 98 15.61 -2.88 1.66
CA GLU A 98 16.93 -3.40 1.30
C GLU A 98 17.73 -2.39 0.47
N GLU A 99 17.12 -1.77 -0.54
CA GLU A 99 17.73 -0.70 -1.35
C GLU A 99 18.20 0.48 -0.48
N CYS A 100 17.45 0.79 0.59
CA CYS A 100 17.74 1.89 1.50
C CYS A 100 18.53 1.49 2.76
N GLY A 101 19.06 0.26 2.81
CA GLY A 101 19.90 -0.22 3.91
C GLY A 101 19.17 -0.44 5.24
N ILE A 102 17.85 -0.65 5.20
CA ILE A 102 17.02 -1.03 6.34
C ILE A 102 16.92 -2.55 6.37
N SER A 103 17.31 -3.19 7.47
CA SER A 103 17.24 -4.65 7.63
C SER A 103 16.06 -5.11 8.50
N LYS A 104 15.46 -4.22 9.27
CA LYS A 104 14.37 -4.56 10.20
C LYS A 104 13.12 -4.96 9.42
N PHE A 105 12.48 -6.06 9.83
CA PHE A 105 11.24 -6.60 9.26
C PHE A 105 11.31 -7.06 7.79
N VAL A 106 12.46 -6.98 7.12
CA VAL A 106 12.58 -7.35 5.70
C VAL A 106 12.19 -8.79 5.45
N SER A 107 12.74 -9.73 6.23
CA SER A 107 12.44 -11.16 6.06
C SER A 107 11.00 -11.46 6.43
N GLU A 108 10.52 -10.85 7.51
CA GLU A 108 9.19 -11.04 8.06
C GLU A 108 8.12 -10.56 7.07
N ILE A 109 8.29 -9.38 6.49
CA ILE A 109 7.38 -8.84 5.47
C ILE A 109 7.44 -9.68 4.19
N LYS A 110 8.63 -10.12 3.74
CA LYS A 110 8.75 -11.03 2.59
C LYS A 110 7.99 -12.34 2.82
N THR A 111 8.13 -12.92 4.00
CA THR A 111 7.41 -14.14 4.37
C THR A 111 5.91 -13.89 4.41
N LEU A 112 5.45 -12.83 5.09
CA LEU A 112 4.03 -12.49 5.14
C LEU A 112 3.43 -12.26 3.74
N ALA A 113 4.09 -11.46 2.90
CA ALA A 113 3.72 -11.19 1.52
C ALA A 113 3.56 -12.50 0.73
N SER A 114 4.52 -13.42 0.86
CA SER A 114 4.47 -14.73 0.20
C SER A 114 3.29 -15.58 0.69
N ARG A 115 3.02 -15.61 2.00
CA ARG A 115 1.93 -16.42 2.58
C ARG A 115 0.57 -15.89 2.13
N LEU A 116 0.37 -14.58 2.21
CA LEU A 116 -0.84 -13.90 1.72
C LEU A 116 -1.04 -14.15 0.23
N LYS A 117 -0.02 -13.90 -0.60
CA LYS A 117 -0.07 -14.11 -2.06
C LYS A 117 -0.41 -15.55 -2.45
N SER A 118 0.16 -16.53 -1.74
CA SER A 118 -0.11 -17.95 -1.99
C SER A 118 -1.53 -18.38 -1.58
N GLY A 119 -2.24 -17.52 -0.85
CA GLY A 119 -3.52 -17.86 -0.26
C GLY A 119 -3.39 -18.95 0.80
N GLU A 120 -2.27 -18.99 1.54
CA GLU A 120 -2.04 -20.00 2.57
C GLU A 120 -3.25 -20.04 3.51
N ALA A 121 -3.92 -21.20 3.56
CA ALA A 121 -5.22 -21.32 4.20
C ALA A 121 -5.21 -20.85 5.67
N GLY A 122 -4.11 -21.06 6.39
CA GLY A 122 -3.97 -20.58 7.77
C GLY A 122 -3.96 -19.05 7.88
N VAL A 123 -3.22 -18.35 7.02
CA VAL A 123 -3.12 -16.87 7.07
C VAL A 123 -4.41 -16.22 6.58
N ILE A 124 -4.93 -16.68 5.44
CA ILE A 124 -6.17 -16.13 4.88
C ILE A 124 -7.36 -16.41 5.80
N ASP A 125 -7.45 -17.60 6.42
CA ASP A 125 -8.54 -17.90 7.35
C ASP A 125 -8.46 -17.05 8.62
N VAL A 126 -7.26 -16.79 9.16
CA VAL A 126 -7.07 -15.85 10.28
C VAL A 126 -7.54 -14.45 9.89
N VAL A 127 -7.01 -13.91 8.78
CA VAL A 127 -7.37 -12.57 8.30
C VAL A 127 -8.88 -12.48 8.05
N LEU A 128 -9.48 -13.44 7.35
CA LEU A 128 -10.92 -13.45 7.08
C LEU A 128 -11.75 -13.59 8.35
N ARG A 129 -11.35 -14.41 9.31
CA ARG A 129 -12.04 -14.52 10.60
C ARG A 129 -11.99 -13.21 11.36
N GLU A 130 -10.86 -12.51 11.37
CA GLU A 130 -10.79 -11.19 12.00
C GLU A 130 -11.66 -10.18 11.25
N LEU A 131 -11.60 -10.18 9.91
CA LEU A 131 -12.41 -9.30 9.08
C LEU A 131 -13.93 -9.52 9.26
N ILE A 132 -14.36 -10.77 9.47
CA ILE A 132 -15.77 -11.18 9.57
C ILE A 132 -16.28 -11.17 11.03
N ASN A 133 -15.50 -11.65 12.01
CA ASN A 133 -15.91 -11.68 13.43
C ASN A 133 -16.10 -10.26 14.00
N ILE A 134 -15.44 -9.25 13.43
CA ILE A 134 -15.53 -7.84 13.83
C ILE A 134 -16.80 -7.14 13.29
N PHE A 135 -17.71 -7.85 12.60
CA PHE A 135 -19.08 -7.33 12.44
C PHE A 135 -19.86 -7.28 13.78
N HIS A 136 -19.35 -7.90 14.85
CA HIS A 136 -20.04 -7.97 16.14
C HIS A 136 -19.26 -7.41 17.35
N ASN A 137 -17.94 -7.19 17.29
CA ASN A 137 -17.15 -6.54 18.37
C ASN A 137 -15.98 -5.73 17.80
N ARG A 138 -15.71 -4.54 18.35
CA ARG A 138 -14.89 -3.47 17.74
C ARG A 138 -13.37 -3.68 17.76
N HIS A 139 -12.76 -3.13 16.69
CA HIS A 139 -11.38 -2.73 16.44
C HIS A 139 -10.35 -3.85 16.30
N ASP A 140 -9.65 -3.83 15.15
CA ASP A 140 -8.20 -3.96 15.02
C ASP A 140 -7.89 -4.07 13.52
N LEU A 141 -8.02 -5.25 12.90
CA LEU A 141 -7.63 -5.44 11.51
C LEU A 141 -8.60 -4.83 10.47
N THR A 142 -9.92 -5.02 10.63
CA THR A 142 -10.93 -4.48 9.70
C THR A 142 -10.92 -2.95 9.63
N SER A 143 -10.68 -2.28 10.77
CA SER A 143 -10.55 -0.83 10.81
C SER A 143 -9.34 -0.37 10.02
N TYR A 144 -8.18 -1.01 10.21
CA TYR A 144 -6.98 -0.62 9.47
C TYR A 144 -7.12 -0.82 7.96
N PHE A 145 -7.74 -1.91 7.50
CA PHE A 145 -8.04 -2.06 6.07
C PHE A 145 -8.97 -0.97 5.56
N LYS A 146 -10.07 -0.68 6.27
CA LYS A 146 -11.02 0.39 5.87
C LYS A 146 -10.39 1.78 5.88
N ASP A 147 -9.56 2.07 6.86
CA ASP A 147 -8.87 3.35 6.99
C ASP A 147 -7.80 3.47 5.88
N ALA A 148 -7.01 2.41 5.62
CA ALA A 148 -6.06 2.38 4.50
C ALA A 148 -6.75 2.62 3.15
N ILE A 149 -7.88 1.96 2.89
CA ILE A 149 -8.71 2.17 1.68
C ILE A 149 -9.22 3.63 1.63
N ALA A 150 -9.70 4.17 2.74
CA ALA A 150 -10.23 5.53 2.78
C ALA A 150 -9.13 6.59 2.57
N ASP A 151 -7.92 6.34 3.06
CA ASP A 151 -6.78 7.23 2.93
C ASP A 151 -6.17 7.17 1.52
N GLU A 152 -6.09 5.97 0.94
CA GLU A 152 -5.71 5.75 -0.46
C GLU A 152 -6.63 6.55 -1.40
N LYS A 153 -7.95 6.43 -1.24
CA LYS A 153 -8.95 7.15 -2.06
C LYS A 153 -8.87 8.67 -1.93
N LYS A 154 -8.30 9.19 -0.84
CA LYS A 154 -8.06 10.62 -0.61
C LYS A 154 -6.67 11.08 -1.08
N GLY A 155 -5.80 10.16 -1.48
CA GLY A 155 -4.40 10.42 -1.77
C GLY A 155 -3.55 10.71 -0.52
N SER A 156 -4.02 10.36 0.68
CA SER A 156 -3.23 10.50 1.92
C SER A 156 -2.32 9.28 2.10
N TYR A 157 -1.25 9.22 1.31
CA TYR A 157 -0.40 8.03 1.27
C TYR A 157 0.38 7.79 2.55
N THR A 158 0.76 8.83 3.30
CA THR A 158 1.36 8.66 4.63
C THR A 158 0.39 7.94 5.58
N ASP A 159 -0.87 8.39 5.67
CA ASP A 159 -1.88 7.78 6.55
C ASP A 159 -2.26 6.37 6.08
N CYS A 160 -2.39 6.17 4.77
CA CYS A 160 -2.56 4.85 4.16
C CYS A 160 -1.41 3.92 4.57
N GLY A 161 -0.17 4.39 4.45
CA GLY A 161 1.03 3.68 4.89
C GLY A 161 1.02 3.32 6.37
N ILE A 162 0.58 4.24 7.24
CA ILE A 162 0.45 3.97 8.68
C ILE A 162 -0.53 2.81 8.91
N ASN A 163 -1.68 2.82 8.25
CA ASN A 163 -2.66 1.75 8.39
C ASN A 163 -2.16 0.42 7.80
N VAL A 164 -1.46 0.44 6.66
CA VAL A 164 -0.75 -0.74 6.12
C VAL A 164 0.29 -1.27 7.09
N GLY A 165 1.08 -0.40 7.72
CA GLY A 165 2.06 -0.79 8.73
C GLY A 165 1.42 -1.46 9.95
N LYS A 166 0.26 -0.96 10.40
CA LYS A 166 -0.52 -1.59 11.48
C LYS A 166 -1.06 -2.96 11.08
N ILE A 167 -1.58 -3.11 9.85
CA ILE A 167 -2.02 -4.40 9.30
C ILE A 167 -0.87 -5.41 9.34
N ILE A 168 0.30 -5.04 8.78
CA ILE A 168 1.49 -5.88 8.83
C ILE A 168 1.86 -6.20 10.28
N GLY A 169 1.86 -5.19 11.16
CA GLY A 169 2.21 -5.33 12.56
C GLY A 169 1.32 -6.32 13.33
N VAL A 170 0.02 -6.38 13.02
CA VAL A 170 -0.91 -7.39 13.54
C VAL A 170 -0.56 -8.76 12.97
N LEU A 171 -0.46 -8.88 11.65
CA LEU A 171 -0.24 -10.16 10.95
C LEU A 171 1.14 -10.80 11.19
N LEU A 172 2.12 -10.03 11.68
CA LEU A 172 3.42 -10.56 12.10
C LEU A 172 3.42 -11.13 13.52
N ARG A 173 2.37 -10.86 14.32
CA ARG A 173 2.26 -11.33 15.71
C ARG A 173 1.46 -12.64 15.83
N ASP A 174 0.79 -13.07 14.77
CA ASP A 174 0.01 -14.31 14.65
C ASP A 174 0.77 -15.44 13.94
#